data_AF-A0A1E7WHB3-F1
#
_entry.id   AF-A0A1E7WHB3-F1
#
_cell.length_a   1.000
_cell.length_b   1.000
_cell.length_c   1.000
_cell.angle_alpha   90.00
_cell.angle_beta   90.00
_cell.angle_gamma   90.00
#
_symmetry.space_group_name_H-M   'P 1'
#
loop_
_entity.id
_entity.type
_entity.pdbx_description
1 polymer ?
#
loop_
_entity_poly.entity_id
_entity_poly.type
_entity_poly.pdbx_seq_one_letter_code
_entity_poly.pdbx_strand_id
1 'polypeptide(L)'
;MEKDSVGSIEGAGASERDAKGAALRQACLDAADGEQLVFVNGHDDAILGLVEVDGDARVLYDQSSIFRKLARRDGMDREGAEEFFIYNVAGAFIGAPGPLFLSRIRVRVGR
;
A
#
# COMPACT_ATOMS: atom_id res chain seq x y z
N MET A 1 -22.26 -33.59 20.93
CA MET A 1 -21.59 -32.63 21.81
C MET A 1 -20.42 -32.07 21.03
N GLU A 2 -20.50 -30.77 20.76
CA GLU A 2 -19.47 -29.95 20.13
C GLU A 2 -18.08 -30.14 20.76
N LYS A 3 -17.04 -30.01 19.94
CA LYS A 3 -16.23 -28.78 19.90
C LYS A 3 -15.17 -28.89 18.80
N ASP A 4 -15.51 -28.35 17.62
CA ASP A 4 -14.53 -27.99 16.61
C ASP A 4 -13.65 -26.86 17.17
N SER A 5 -12.38 -27.18 17.42
CA SER A 5 -11.36 -26.19 17.75
C SER A 5 -10.77 -25.66 16.44
N VAL A 6 -11.47 -24.72 15.81
CA VAL A 6 -10.87 -23.90 14.75
C VAL A 6 -10.00 -22.86 15.45
N GLY A 7 -8.69 -23.11 15.47
CA GLY A 7 -7.70 -22.15 15.93
C GLY A 7 -7.73 -20.90 15.07
N SER A 8 -8.00 -19.76 15.70
CA SER A 8 -7.89 -18.43 15.10
C SER A 8 -6.41 -18.14 14.79
N ILE A 9 -6.05 -18.13 13.50
CA ILE A 9 -4.70 -17.75 13.02
C ILE A 9 -4.69 -16.42 12.24
N GLU A 10 -5.72 -15.60 12.38
CA GLU A 10 -5.83 -14.31 11.70
C GLU A 10 -5.76 -13.15 12.71
N GLY A 11 -4.55 -12.66 13.01
CA GLY A 11 -4.41 -11.48 13.87
C GLY A 11 -3.01 -10.89 13.98
N ALA A 12 -1.96 -11.72 14.09
CA ALA A 12 -0.61 -11.22 14.37
C ALA A 12 0.03 -10.47 13.18
N GLY A 13 -0.14 -10.95 11.95
CA GLY A 13 0.58 -10.42 10.78
C GLY A 13 0.01 -9.13 10.16
N ALA A 14 -1.19 -8.70 10.53
CA ALA A 14 -1.74 -7.41 10.09
C ALA A 14 -1.19 -6.26 10.95
N SER A 15 -1.21 -6.44 12.27
CA SER A 15 -0.71 -5.47 13.25
C SER A 15 0.77 -5.14 13.07
N GLU A 16 1.61 -6.13 12.75
CA GLU A 16 3.05 -5.90 12.49
C GLU A 16 3.31 -5.13 11.19
N ARG A 17 2.51 -5.37 10.14
CA ARG A 17 2.63 -4.64 8.86
C ARG A 17 2.18 -3.19 9.00
N ASP A 18 1.10 -2.96 9.74
CA ASP A 18 0.62 -1.61 10.02
C ASP A 18 1.65 -0.83 10.87
N ALA A 19 2.25 -1.48 11.89
CA ALA A 19 3.32 -0.87 12.68
C ALA A 19 4.55 -0.54 11.83
N LYS A 20 4.97 -1.46 10.94
CA LYS A 20 6.05 -1.21 9.99
C LYS A 20 5.72 -0.05 9.04
N GLY A 21 4.49 0.00 8.53
CA GLY A 21 4.02 1.08 7.66
C GLY A 21 4.09 2.44 8.35
N ALA A 22 3.61 2.53 9.59
CA ALA A 22 3.69 3.76 10.40
C ALA A 22 5.14 4.20 10.64
N ALA A 23 6.04 3.26 10.97
CA ALA A 23 7.46 3.56 11.11
C ALA A 23 8.08 4.05 9.80
N LEU A 24 7.70 3.45 8.66
CA LEU A 24 8.20 3.85 7.35
C LEU A 24 7.68 5.22 6.93
N ARG A 25 6.41 5.56 7.23
CA ARG A 25 5.86 6.92 7.07
C ARG A 25 6.73 7.93 7.82
N GLN A 26 7.04 7.66 9.09
CA GLN A 26 7.86 8.58 9.88
C GLN A 26 9.26 8.74 9.27
N ALA A 27 9.90 7.64 8.87
CA ALA A 27 11.19 7.68 8.19
C ALA A 27 11.15 8.49 6.88
N CYS A 28 10.06 8.44 6.11
CA CYS A 28 9.87 9.28 4.93
C CYS A 28 9.78 10.77 5.30
N LEU A 29 9.03 11.13 6.35
CA LEU A 29 8.92 12.51 6.81
C LEU A 29 10.28 13.06 7.27
N ASP A 30 11.04 12.26 8.02
CA ASP A 30 12.37 12.64 8.50
C ASP A 30 13.36 12.83 7.34
N ALA A 31 13.24 12.01 6.29
CA ALA A 31 14.12 12.05 5.11
C ALA A 31 13.80 13.17 4.12
N ALA A 32 12.56 13.66 4.09
CA ALA A 32 12.09 14.66 3.13
C ALA A 32 12.48 16.11 3.49
N ASP A 33 13.22 16.33 4.59
CA ASP A 33 13.77 17.64 4.99
C ASP A 33 12.80 18.83 4.89
N GLY A 34 11.53 18.59 5.27
CA GLY A 34 10.47 19.60 5.26
C GLY A 34 9.67 19.73 3.95
N GLU A 35 9.95 18.92 2.92
CA GLU A 35 9.10 18.81 1.74
C GLU A 35 7.70 18.26 2.10
N GLN A 36 6.68 18.71 1.37
CA GLN A 36 5.30 18.25 1.58
C GLN A 36 5.07 16.89 0.91
N LEU A 37 5.04 15.84 1.72
CA LEU A 37 4.69 14.49 1.27
C LEU A 37 3.19 14.23 1.33
N VAL A 38 2.66 13.64 0.25
CA VAL A 38 1.27 13.18 0.17
C VAL A 38 1.20 11.67 0.38
N PHE A 39 0.44 11.24 1.38
CA PHE A 39 0.27 9.84 1.73
C PHE A 39 -1.15 9.35 1.43
N VAL A 40 -1.26 8.11 0.97
CA VAL A 40 -2.54 7.43 0.78
C VAL A 40 -3.09 6.97 2.13
N ASN A 41 -4.26 7.49 2.52
CA ASN A 41 -4.88 7.17 3.79
C ASN A 41 -5.16 5.65 3.93
N GLY A 42 -4.80 5.08 5.08
CA GLY A 42 -5.04 3.68 5.40
C GLY A 42 -4.18 2.67 4.63
N HIS A 43 -3.15 3.11 3.90
CA HIS A 43 -2.32 2.25 3.06
C HIS A 43 -0.82 2.34 3.39
N ASP A 44 -0.44 2.78 4.59
CA ASP A 44 0.97 2.92 5.00
C ASP A 44 1.76 1.61 4.96
N ASP A 45 1.06 0.49 5.15
CA ASP A 45 1.61 -0.86 5.01
C ASP A 45 2.05 -1.21 3.57
N ALA A 46 1.67 -0.39 2.59
CA ALA A 46 2.07 -0.51 1.20
C ALA A 46 3.18 0.49 0.80
N ILE A 47 3.66 1.35 1.70
CA ILE A 47 4.78 2.28 1.40
C ILE A 47 6.04 1.46 1.12
N LEU A 48 6.77 1.84 0.07
CA LEU A 48 8.10 1.33 -0.28
C LEU A 48 9.22 2.30 0.11
N GLY A 49 8.95 3.60 0.08
CA GLY A 49 9.89 4.66 0.42
C GLY A 49 9.59 5.95 -0.33
N LEU A 50 10.63 6.76 -0.54
CA LEU A 50 10.59 7.97 -1.36
C LEU A 50 11.16 7.71 -2.75
N VAL A 51 10.70 8.49 -3.72
CA VAL A 51 11.25 8.59 -5.07
C VAL A 51 11.35 10.06 -5.44
N GLU A 52 12.47 10.46 -6.06
CA GLU A 52 12.64 11.80 -6.60
C GLU A 52 12.00 11.89 -7.99
N VAL A 53 11.16 12.89 -8.21
CA VAL A 53 10.48 13.15 -9.47
C VAL A 53 10.62 14.63 -9.77
N ASP A 54 11.38 14.97 -10.81
CA ASP A 54 11.63 16.35 -11.24
C ASP A 54 12.18 17.26 -10.11
N GLY A 55 12.95 16.68 -9.18
CA GLY A 55 13.53 17.37 -8.03
C GLY A 55 12.64 17.39 -6.76
N ASP A 56 11.41 16.88 -6.83
CA ASP A 56 10.51 16.77 -5.67
C ASP A 56 10.47 15.33 -5.15
N ALA A 57 10.53 15.14 -3.83
CA ALA A 57 10.34 13.85 -3.20
C ALA A 57 8.84 13.44 -3.17
N ARG A 58 8.54 12.21 -3.58
CA ARG A 58 7.20 11.63 -3.53
C ARG A 58 7.19 10.25 -2.88
N VAL A 59 6.10 9.92 -2.22
CA VAL A 59 5.93 8.61 -1.59
C VAL A 59 5.59 7.55 -2.64
N LEU A 60 6.37 6.47 -2.68
CA LEU A 60 6.18 5.33 -3.58
C LEU A 60 5.47 4.19 -2.85
N TYR A 61 4.42 3.65 -3.45
CA TYR A 61 3.63 2.53 -2.92
C TYR A 61 3.76 1.26 -3.78
N ASP A 62 3.67 0.09 -3.16
CA ASP A 62 3.49 -1.20 -3.85
C ASP A 62 2.00 -1.38 -4.20
N GLN A 63 1.65 -1.19 -5.47
CA GLN A 63 0.26 -1.27 -5.93
C GLN A 63 -0.38 -2.62 -5.60
N SER A 64 0.37 -3.72 -5.75
CA SER A 64 -0.13 -5.06 -5.42
C SER A 64 -0.42 -5.25 -3.93
N SER A 65 0.25 -4.51 -3.02
CA SER A 65 -0.05 -4.55 -1.58
C SER A 65 -1.39 -3.89 -1.29
N ILE A 66 -1.69 -2.77 -1.96
CA ILE A 66 -3.00 -2.10 -1.85
C ILE A 66 -4.12 -3.04 -2.30
N PHE A 67 -3.98 -3.70 -3.46
CA PHE A 67 -4.97 -4.67 -3.94
C PHE A 67 -5.18 -5.83 -2.97
N ARG A 68 -4.11 -6.39 -2.41
CA ARG A 68 -4.22 -7.45 -1.40
C ARG A 68 -4.94 -6.98 -0.15
N LYS A 69 -4.76 -5.72 0.26
CA LYS A 69 -5.46 -5.14 1.41
C LYS A 69 -6.96 -4.98 1.12
N LEU A 70 -7.32 -4.43 -0.03
CA LEU A 70 -8.71 -4.30 -0.48
C LEU A 70 -9.40 -5.67 -0.56
N ALA A 71 -8.74 -6.66 -1.17
CA ALA A 71 -9.28 -8.02 -1.25
C ALA A 71 -9.51 -8.66 0.13
N ARG A 72 -8.56 -8.49 1.07
CA ARG A 72 -8.65 -9.08 2.42
C ARG A 72 -9.63 -8.36 3.33
N ARG A 73 -9.65 -7.04 3.31
CA ARG A 73 -10.47 -6.20 4.21
C ARG A 73 -11.90 -6.08 3.70
N ASP A 74 -12.06 -5.87 2.39
CA ASP A 74 -13.34 -5.49 1.78
C ASP A 74 -13.95 -6.62 0.95
N GLY A 75 -13.29 -7.78 0.87
CA GLY A 75 -13.79 -8.94 0.12
C GLY A 75 -13.83 -8.73 -1.40
N MET A 76 -13.10 -7.73 -1.90
CA MET A 76 -13.06 -7.42 -3.33
C MET A 76 -12.33 -8.51 -4.13
N ASP A 77 -12.86 -8.82 -5.30
CA ASP A 77 -12.10 -9.57 -6.29
C ASP A 77 -11.04 -8.69 -6.95
N ARG A 78 -10.31 -9.26 -7.91
CA ARG A 78 -9.21 -8.55 -8.56
C ARG A 78 -9.71 -7.31 -9.31
N GLU A 79 -10.76 -7.47 -10.10
CA GLU A 79 -11.29 -6.40 -10.95
C GLU A 79 -11.87 -5.28 -10.08
N GLY A 80 -12.68 -5.61 -9.06
CA GLY A 80 -13.22 -4.63 -8.13
C GLY A 80 -12.15 -3.88 -7.34
N ALA A 81 -11.06 -4.57 -6.93
CA ALA A 81 -9.94 -3.90 -6.29
C ALA A 81 -9.18 -2.95 -7.24
N GLU A 82 -9.02 -3.34 -8.51
CA GLU A 82 -8.41 -2.50 -9.55
C GLU A 82 -9.27 -1.25 -9.84
N GLU A 83 -10.58 -1.41 -10.02
CA GLU A 83 -11.53 -0.29 -10.21
C GLU A 83 -11.55 0.64 -8.99
N PHE A 84 -11.68 0.09 -7.78
CA PHE A 84 -11.69 0.89 -6.57
C PHE A 84 -10.41 1.71 -6.43
N PHE A 85 -9.26 1.10 -6.73
CA PHE A 85 -7.98 1.80 -6.73
C PHE A 85 -7.94 2.94 -7.74
N ILE A 86 -8.38 2.72 -8.98
CA ILE A 86 -8.37 3.75 -10.02
C ILE A 86 -9.19 4.97 -9.58
N TYR A 87 -10.39 4.76 -9.04
CA TYR A 87 -11.28 5.88 -8.68
C TYR A 87 -10.97 6.51 -7.32
N ASN A 88 -10.72 5.70 -6.29
CA ASN A 88 -10.65 6.18 -4.90
C ASN A 88 -9.22 6.37 -4.39
N VAL A 89 -8.24 5.67 -4.97
CA VAL A 89 -6.85 5.73 -4.52
C VAL A 89 -6.01 6.60 -5.45
N ALA A 90 -5.83 6.17 -6.71
CA ALA A 90 -5.08 6.94 -7.69
C ALA A 90 -5.85 8.20 -8.12
N GLY A 91 -7.17 8.07 -8.35
CA GLY A 91 -8.05 9.15 -8.80
C GLY A 91 -8.17 10.31 -7.80
N ALA A 92 -7.89 10.09 -6.51
CA ALA A 92 -7.92 11.12 -5.48
C ALA A 92 -6.87 12.22 -5.65
N PHE A 93 -5.88 12.01 -6.53
CA PHE A 93 -4.73 12.91 -6.72
C PHE A 93 -4.62 13.48 -8.14
N ILE A 94 -5.67 13.37 -8.96
CA ILE A 94 -5.67 13.93 -10.31
C ILE A 94 -5.48 15.46 -10.23
N GLY A 95 -4.48 15.97 -10.97
CA GLY A 95 -4.21 17.42 -11.09
C GLY A 95 -3.25 18.00 -10.04
N ALA A 96 -2.68 17.18 -9.15
CA ALA A 96 -1.69 17.61 -8.17
C ALA A 96 -0.50 16.65 -8.07
N PRO A 97 0.65 17.08 -7.50
CA PRO A 97 1.74 16.19 -7.14
C PRO A 97 1.30 15.15 -6.09
N GLY A 98 0.85 13.98 -6.55
CA GLY A 98 0.40 12.87 -5.71
C GLY A 98 1.44 11.76 -5.51
N PRO A 99 1.13 10.77 -4.67
CA PRO A 99 1.94 9.57 -4.50
C PRO A 99 2.09 8.79 -5.81
N LEU A 100 3.14 7.98 -5.90
CA LEU A 100 3.39 7.10 -7.04
C LEU A 100 3.14 5.63 -6.68
N PHE A 101 2.81 4.83 -7.69
CA PHE A 101 2.43 3.43 -7.52
C PHE A 101 3.29 2.53 -8.40
N LEU A 102 3.99 1.58 -7.78
CA LEU A 102 4.83 0.60 -8.46
C LEU A 102 4.01 -0.63 -8.83
N SER A 103 3.92 -0.90 -10.13
CA SER A 103 3.50 -2.18 -10.68
C SER A 103 4.71 -3.09 -10.91
N ARG A 104 4.84 -4.18 -10.12
CA ARG A 104 5.95 -5.14 -10.30
C ARG A 104 5.68 -6.06 -11.47
N ILE A 105 6.53 -5.99 -12.48
CA ILE A 105 6.53 -6.93 -13.60
C ILE A 105 7.44 -8.12 -13.27
N ARG A 106 6.93 -9.33 -13.41
CA ARG A 106 7.69 -10.58 -13.23
C ARG A 106 7.80 -11.30 -14.56
N VAL A 107 9.02 -11.65 -14.95
CA VAL A 107 9.30 -12.49 -16.12
C VAL A 107 9.59 -13.92 -15.64
N ARG A 108 8.98 -14.92 -16.30
CA ARG A 108 9.34 -16.32 -16.11
C ARG A 108 10.24 -16.74 -17.26
N VAL A 109 11.49 -17.05 -16.96
CA VAL A 109 12.39 -17.68 -17.94
C VAL A 109 12.24 -19.20 -17.79
N GLY A 110 11.97 -19.88 -18.91
CA GLY A 110 11.86 -21.34 -18.95
C GLY A 110 13.18 -22.01 -18.53
N ARG A 111 13.09 -23.18 -17.88
CA ARG A 111 14.27 -23.99 -17.56
C ARG A 111 14.89 -24.58 -18.82
#